data_AF-A0A948H0H6-F1
#
_entry.id   AF-A0A948H0H6-F1
#
_cell.length_a   1.000
_cell.length_b   1.000
_cell.length_c   1.000
_cell.angle_alpha   90.00
_cell.angle_beta   90.00
_cell.angle_gamma   90.00
#
_symmetry.space_group_name_H-M   'P 1'
#
loop_
_entity.id
_entity.type
_entity.pdbx_description
1 polymer ?
#
loop_
_entity_poly.entity_id
_entity_poly.type
_entity_poly.pdbx_seq_one_letter_code
_entity_poly.pdbx_strand_id
1 'polypeptide(L)'
;MPVNLFKSNKKRLLLAFLLLIGLAATSYISIRFYLYAKSLAINRLEVRKKKQAWEELEKNIRSLLVNFRGDCGIVIRDLKYGWEFSFNADKLIPSASLAKIPVMAACFYAQEEGAIDLNQLLSLKRKVRVLGSGRLKNMPYGTNFRAGDLIELMIAESDNTAANMLIELLG
;
A
#
# COMPACT_ATOMS: atom_id res chain seq x y z
N MET A 1 39.47 -47.84 53.80
CA MET A 1 38.90 -47.63 52.44
C MET A 1 37.70 -46.68 52.52
N PRO A 2 37.81 -45.39 52.16
CA PRO A 2 36.64 -44.51 52.02
C PRO A 2 36.48 -44.10 50.56
N VAL A 3 35.79 -44.90 49.75
CA VAL A 3 35.48 -44.57 48.35
C VAL A 3 34.02 -44.85 48.08
N ASN A 4 33.10 -44.04 48.61
CA ASN A 4 31.71 -44.04 48.10
C ASN A 4 30.85 -42.83 48.48
N LEU A 5 31.16 -42.10 49.55
CA LEU A 5 30.35 -40.94 49.99
C LEU A 5 30.43 -39.74 49.03
N PHE A 6 31.60 -39.45 48.46
CA PHE A 6 31.78 -38.31 47.53
C PHE A 6 31.09 -38.48 46.17
N LYS A 7 30.89 -39.72 45.71
CA LYS A 7 30.30 -40.01 44.39
C LYS A 7 28.77 -39.84 44.41
N SER A 8 28.14 -40.11 45.55
CA SER A 8 26.69 -39.93 45.78
C SER A 8 26.27 -38.45 45.80
N ASN A 9 27.05 -37.59 46.48
CA ASN A 9 26.76 -36.15 46.54
C ASN A 9 26.89 -35.45 45.19
N LYS A 10 27.88 -35.83 44.35
CA LYS A 10 27.99 -35.28 42.99
C LYS A 10 26.79 -35.62 42.10
N LYS A 11 26.24 -36.84 42.20
CA LYS A 11 25.03 -37.24 41.48
C LYS A 11 23.80 -36.47 41.94
N ARG A 12 23.63 -36.25 43.25
CA ARG A 12 22.55 -35.43 43.80
C ARG A 12 22.65 -33.97 43.37
N LEU A 13 23.86 -33.41 43.37
CA LEU A 13 24.11 -32.04 42.91
C LEU A 13 23.82 -31.87 41.41
N LEU A 14 24.23 -32.84 40.59
CA LEU A 14 23.93 -32.87 39.16
C LEU A 14 22.42 -32.97 38.90
N LEU A 15 21.71 -33.82 39.65
CA LEU A 15 20.26 -33.96 39.53
C LEU A 15 19.54 -32.67 39.94
N ALA A 16 19.96 -32.03 41.03
CA ALA A 16 19.43 -30.74 41.45
C ALA A 16 19.68 -29.64 40.40
N PHE A 17 20.86 -29.63 39.79
CA PHE A 17 21.20 -28.68 38.71
C PHE A 17 20.35 -28.92 37.44
N LEU A 18 20.15 -30.17 37.04
CA LEU A 18 19.28 -30.52 35.90
C LEU A 18 17.81 -30.15 36.17
N LEU A 19 17.33 -30.35 37.41
CA LEU A 19 16.00 -29.91 37.83
C LEU A 19 15.86 -28.38 37.76
N LEU A 20 16.87 -27.64 38.23
CA LEU A 20 16.90 -26.18 38.13
C LEU A 20 16.90 -25.69 36.67
N ILE A 21 17.68 -26.32 35.79
CA ILE A 21 17.65 -26.02 34.35
C ILE A 21 16.26 -26.33 33.77
N GLY A 22 15.66 -27.47 34.12
CA GLY A 22 14.31 -27.84 33.69
C GLY A 22 13.25 -26.84 34.17
N LEU A 23 13.32 -26.39 35.42
CA LEU A 23 12.45 -25.36 35.98
C LEU A 23 12.66 -24.00 35.30
N ALA A 24 13.90 -23.62 35.03
CA ALA A 24 14.21 -22.38 34.33
C ALA A 24 13.71 -22.41 32.88
N ALA A 25 13.90 -23.53 32.18
CA ALA A 25 13.43 -23.73 30.81
C ALA A 25 11.89 -23.73 30.72
N THR A 26 11.21 -24.45 31.61
CA THR A 26 9.74 -24.46 31.67
C THR A 26 9.17 -23.10 32.04
N SER A 27 9.79 -22.39 32.99
CA SER A 27 9.41 -21.00 33.34
C SER A 27 9.60 -20.06 32.15
N TYR A 28 10.74 -20.15 31.45
CA TYR A 28 11.02 -19.35 30.26
C TYR A 28 9.97 -19.60 29.15
N ILE A 29 9.70 -20.86 28.82
CA ILE A 29 8.69 -21.24 27.83
C ILE A 29 7.30 -20.72 28.24
N SER A 30 6.94 -20.88 29.51
CA SER A 30 5.64 -20.42 30.04
C SER A 30 5.49 -18.89 29.93
N ILE A 31 6.54 -18.13 30.26
CA ILE A 31 6.57 -16.67 30.09
C ILE A 31 6.44 -16.29 28.61
N ARG A 32 7.19 -16.94 27.72
CA ARG A 32 7.11 -16.66 26.28
C ARG A 32 5.73 -16.98 25.71
N PHE A 33 5.13 -18.10 26.12
CA PHE A 33 3.78 -18.47 25.74
C PHE A 33 2.76 -17.45 26.24
N TYR A 34 2.85 -17.02 27.50
CA TYR A 34 1.98 -15.99 28.07
C TYR A 34 2.10 -14.65 27.31
N LEU A 35 3.32 -14.18 27.05
CA LEU A 35 3.56 -12.95 26.29
C LEU A 35 3.02 -13.05 24.86
N TYR A 36 3.19 -14.20 24.21
CA TYR A 36 2.63 -14.46 22.88
C TYR A 36 1.10 -14.44 22.90
N ALA A 37 0.46 -15.18 23.81
CA ALA A 37 -0.99 -15.19 23.96
C ALA A 37 -1.55 -13.78 24.25
N LYS A 38 -0.87 -13.01 25.11
CA LYS A 38 -1.22 -11.61 25.39
C LYS A 38 -1.13 -10.74 24.13
N SER A 39 -0.09 -10.90 23.32
CA SER A 39 0.07 -10.15 22.06
C SER A 39 -1.05 -10.47 21.05
N LEU A 40 -1.46 -11.74 20.94
CA LEU A 40 -2.58 -12.14 20.10
C LEU A 40 -3.90 -11.53 20.58
N ALA A 41 -4.14 -11.49 21.90
CA ALA A 41 -5.33 -10.87 22.47
C ALA A 41 -5.40 -9.37 22.16
N ILE A 42 -4.28 -8.64 22.33
CA ILE A 42 -4.19 -7.21 22.00
C ILE A 42 -4.45 -7.00 20.50
N ASN A 43 -3.81 -7.78 19.63
CA ASN A 43 -4.02 -7.68 18.19
C ASN A 43 -5.49 -7.94 17.81
N ARG A 44 -6.15 -8.93 18.42
CA ARG A 44 -7.58 -9.19 18.19
C ARG A 44 -8.46 -8.03 18.61
N LEU A 45 -8.16 -7.40 19.75
CA LEU A 45 -8.91 -6.21 20.19
C LEU A 45 -8.74 -5.04 19.23
N GLU A 46 -7.51 -4.78 18.77
CA GLU A 46 -7.24 -3.73 17.79
C GLU A 46 -7.95 -3.99 16.45
N VAL A 47 -7.95 -5.24 15.96
CA VAL A 47 -8.71 -5.61 14.75
C VAL A 47 -10.22 -5.41 14.96
N ARG A 48 -10.76 -5.78 16.12
CA ARG A 48 -12.19 -5.56 16.45
C ARG A 48 -12.56 -4.08 16.47
N LYS A 49 -11.76 -3.24 17.12
CA LYS A 49 -11.96 -1.78 17.12
C LYS A 49 -11.96 -1.22 15.70
N LYS A 50 -10.99 -1.64 14.88
CA LYS A 50 -10.93 -1.24 13.46
C LYS A 50 -12.15 -1.71 12.68
N LYS A 51 -12.63 -2.93 12.94
CA LYS A 51 -13.84 -3.45 12.29
C LYS A 51 -15.08 -2.64 12.68
N GLN A 52 -15.22 -2.27 13.95
CA GLN A 52 -16.31 -1.40 14.40
C GLN A 52 -16.24 -0.01 13.75
N ALA A 53 -15.05 0.61 13.71
CA ALA A 53 -14.86 1.89 13.03
C ALA A 53 -15.17 1.80 11.53
N TRP A 54 -14.84 0.67 10.89
CA TRP A 54 -15.18 0.39 9.51
C TRP A 54 -16.69 0.29 9.29
N GLU A 55 -17.41 -0.44 10.14
CA GLU A 55 -18.88 -0.53 10.08
C GLU A 55 -19.56 0.84 10.29
N GLU A 56 -19.00 1.67 11.18
CA GLU A 56 -19.46 3.04 11.39
C GLU A 56 -19.21 3.91 10.14
N LEU A 57 -18.03 3.81 9.52
CA LEU A 57 -17.72 4.47 8.26
C LEU A 57 -18.72 4.08 7.17
N GLU A 58 -19.00 2.79 6.99
CA GLU A 58 -19.98 2.31 6.01
C GLU A 58 -21.36 2.91 6.26
N LYS A 59 -21.83 2.89 7.51
CA LYS A 59 -23.12 3.46 7.90
C LYS A 59 -23.20 4.95 7.58
N ASN A 60 -22.14 5.70 7.91
CA ASN A 60 -22.06 7.14 7.66
C ASN A 60 -22.10 7.45 6.16
N ILE A 61 -21.33 6.73 5.35
CA ILE A 61 -21.36 6.89 3.89
C ILE A 61 -22.75 6.59 3.33
N ARG A 62 -23.38 5.47 3.74
CA ARG A 62 -24.74 5.12 3.31
C ARG A 62 -25.74 6.22 3.65
N SER A 63 -25.64 6.81 4.84
CA SER A 63 -26.52 7.92 5.24
C SER A 63 -26.34 9.17 4.38
N LEU A 64 -25.11 9.48 3.97
CA LEU A 64 -24.83 10.62 3.08
C LEU A 64 -25.38 10.36 1.67
N LEU A 65 -25.29 9.13 1.19
CA LEU A 65 -25.77 8.73 -0.14
C LEU A 65 -27.30 8.87 -0.29
N VAL A 66 -28.08 8.70 0.78
CA VAL A 66 -29.56 8.85 0.74
C VAL A 66 -29.98 10.23 0.24
N ASN A 67 -29.24 11.28 0.61
CA ASN A 67 -29.59 12.66 0.27
C ASN A 67 -28.71 13.24 -0.86
N PHE A 68 -27.83 12.43 -1.45
CA PHE A 68 -26.93 12.89 -2.49
C PHE A 68 -27.70 13.12 -3.80
N ARG A 69 -27.77 14.38 -4.23
CA ARG A 69 -28.46 14.79 -5.47
C ARG A 69 -27.48 14.76 -6.64
N GLY A 70 -27.05 13.57 -7.05
CA GLY A 70 -26.17 13.37 -8.19
C GLY A 70 -25.89 11.89 -8.46
N ASP A 71 -25.16 11.62 -9.54
CA ASP A 71 -24.67 10.29 -9.85
C ASP A 71 -23.29 10.06 -9.24
N CYS A 72 -23.13 9.00 -8.44
CA CYS A 72 -21.83 8.60 -7.94
C CYS A 72 -21.67 7.08 -7.92
N GLY A 73 -20.41 6.66 -7.97
CA GLY A 73 -19.93 5.32 -7.66
C GLY A 73 -18.80 5.45 -6.65
N ILE A 74 -18.80 4.58 -5.64
CA ILE A 74 -17.84 4.59 -4.54
C ILE A 74 -17.35 3.16 -4.34
N VAL A 75 -16.04 2.98 -4.32
CA VAL A 75 -15.38 1.75 -3.87
C VAL A 75 -14.28 2.14 -2.90
N ILE A 76 -14.33 1.58 -1.69
CA ILE A 76 -13.31 1.76 -0.66
C ILE A 76 -12.89 0.38 -0.21
N ARG A 77 -11.60 0.07 -0.30
CA ARG A 77 -11.04 -1.22 0.10
C ARG A 77 -9.91 -1.02 1.10
N ASP A 78 -10.01 -1.68 2.25
CA ASP A 78 -8.90 -1.85 3.18
C ASP A 78 -7.96 -2.94 2.63
N LEU A 79 -6.74 -2.57 2.28
CA LEU A 79 -5.77 -3.50 1.67
C LEU A 79 -5.16 -4.49 2.66
N LYS A 80 -5.31 -4.28 3.97
CA LYS A 80 -4.72 -5.14 5.01
C LYS A 80 -5.66 -6.29 5.39
N TYR A 81 -6.95 -6.00 5.50
CA TYR A 81 -7.98 -6.93 5.97
C TYR A 81 -8.95 -7.35 4.86
N GLY A 82 -8.89 -6.71 3.69
CA GLY A 82 -9.76 -7.00 2.55
C GLY A 82 -11.21 -6.56 2.76
N TRP A 83 -11.49 -5.69 3.74
CA TRP A 83 -12.83 -5.13 3.91
C TRP A 83 -13.13 -4.17 2.77
N GLU A 84 -14.37 -4.22 2.29
CA GLU A 84 -14.80 -3.41 1.15
C GLU A 84 -16.17 -2.81 1.37
N PHE A 85 -16.27 -1.52 1.06
CA PHE A 85 -17.53 -0.82 0.86
C PHE A 85 -17.66 -0.48 -0.62
N SER A 86 -18.80 -0.82 -1.20
CA SER A 86 -19.11 -0.50 -2.58
C SER A 86 -20.53 0.04 -2.74
N PHE A 87 -20.66 1.03 -3.63
CA PHE A 87 -21.92 1.62 -4.06
C PHE A 87 -21.80 1.95 -5.55
N ASN A 88 -22.67 1.39 -6.39
CA ASN A 88 -22.62 1.54 -7.86
C ASN A 88 -21.22 1.24 -8.45
N ALA A 89 -20.55 0.20 -7.98
CA ALA A 89 -19.16 -0.11 -8.38
C ALA A 89 -18.99 -0.33 -9.90
N ASP A 90 -19.99 -0.92 -10.55
CA ASP A 90 -19.95 -1.23 -11.99
C ASP A 90 -20.54 -0.11 -12.86
N LYS A 91 -20.92 1.03 -12.27
CA LYS A 91 -21.49 2.15 -13.02
C LYS A 91 -20.39 2.86 -13.80
N LEU A 92 -20.58 2.98 -15.11
CA LEU A 92 -19.69 3.76 -15.98
C LEU A 92 -19.86 5.26 -15.68
N ILE A 93 -18.76 5.91 -15.31
CA ILE A 93 -18.70 7.34 -14.99
C ILE A 93 -17.52 7.94 -15.79
N PRO A 94 -17.66 9.16 -16.35
CA PRO A 94 -16.55 9.84 -17.01
C PRO A 94 -15.32 9.92 -16.09
N SER A 95 -14.21 9.35 -16.51
CA SER A 95 -12.99 9.24 -15.70
C SER A 95 -12.32 10.60 -15.44
N ALA A 96 -12.57 11.59 -16.30
CA ALA A 96 -11.81 12.84 -16.34
C ALA A 96 -10.29 12.53 -16.28
N SER A 97 -9.52 13.34 -15.54
CA SER A 97 -8.07 13.15 -15.38
C SER A 97 -7.66 11.85 -14.67
N LEU A 98 -8.58 11.05 -14.09
CA LEU A 98 -8.21 9.72 -13.56
C LEU A 98 -7.71 8.78 -14.66
N ALA A 99 -8.09 9.00 -15.92
CA ALA A 99 -7.55 8.25 -17.06
C ALA A 99 -6.02 8.39 -17.22
N LYS A 100 -5.38 9.38 -16.57
CA LYS A 100 -3.92 9.56 -16.62
C LYS A 100 -3.17 8.55 -15.74
N ILE A 101 -3.84 7.92 -14.76
CA ILE A 101 -3.24 6.87 -13.93
C ILE A 101 -2.86 5.63 -14.78
N PRO A 102 -3.77 5.05 -15.60
CA PRO A 102 -3.38 3.95 -16.48
C PRO A 102 -2.38 4.37 -17.56
N VAL A 103 -2.40 5.63 -18.04
CA VAL A 103 -1.35 6.15 -18.95
C VAL A 103 0.02 6.13 -18.27
N MET A 104 0.12 6.61 -17.02
CA MET A 104 1.36 6.52 -16.24
C MET A 104 1.82 5.07 -16.06
N ALA A 105 0.90 4.16 -15.72
CA ALA A 105 1.22 2.75 -15.59
C ALA A 105 1.74 2.16 -16.90
N ALA A 106 1.13 2.51 -18.03
CA ALA A 106 1.57 2.09 -19.36
C ALA A 106 2.98 2.63 -19.69
N CYS A 107 3.32 3.87 -19.34
CA CYS A 107 4.67 4.39 -19.49
C CYS A 107 5.71 3.58 -18.69
N PHE A 108 5.42 3.27 -17.43
CA PHE A 108 6.35 2.47 -16.62
C PHE A 108 6.50 1.05 -17.14
N TYR A 109 5.40 0.43 -17.59
CA TYR A 109 5.42 -0.89 -18.20
C TYR A 109 6.24 -0.90 -19.50
N ALA A 110 6.01 0.07 -20.39
CA ALA A 110 6.78 0.22 -21.62
C ALA A 110 8.28 0.46 -21.37
N GLN A 111 8.65 1.15 -20.28
CA GLN A 111 10.05 1.29 -19.90
C GLN A 111 10.64 -0.04 -19.40
N GLU A 112 9.90 -0.80 -18.59
CA GLU A 112 10.33 -2.11 -18.11
C GLU A 112 10.58 -3.09 -19.28
N GLU A 113 9.75 -3.00 -20.32
CA GLU A 113 9.93 -3.77 -21.56
C GLU A 113 11.01 -3.21 -22.50
N GLY A 114 11.61 -2.06 -22.17
CA GLY A 114 12.62 -1.40 -23.00
C GLY A 114 12.06 -0.73 -24.26
N ALA A 115 10.74 -0.59 -24.39
CA ALA A 115 10.08 0.07 -25.51
C ALA A 115 10.23 1.60 -25.49
N ILE A 116 10.37 2.18 -24.29
CA ILE A 116 10.66 3.61 -24.10
C ILE A 116 11.78 3.82 -23.06
N ASP A 117 12.45 4.95 -23.12
CA ASP A 117 13.35 5.44 -22.06
C ASP A 117 12.73 6.68 -21.42
N LEU A 118 12.50 6.68 -20.10
CA LEU A 118 11.95 7.86 -19.42
C LEU A 118 12.89 9.08 -19.45
N ASN A 119 14.18 8.87 -19.74
CA ASN A 119 15.16 9.94 -19.92
C ASN A 119 15.18 10.53 -21.33
N GLN A 120 14.49 9.92 -22.29
CA GLN A 120 14.45 10.45 -23.65
C GLN A 120 13.74 11.80 -23.69
N LEU A 121 14.19 12.66 -24.59
CA LEU A 121 13.66 14.01 -24.74
C LEU A 121 12.52 14.03 -25.75
N LEU A 122 11.37 14.54 -25.32
CA LEU A 122 10.22 14.83 -26.15
C LEU A 122 10.07 16.33 -26.35
N SER A 123 9.98 16.74 -27.61
CA SER A 123 9.81 18.15 -27.97
C SER A 123 8.34 18.53 -27.99
N LEU A 124 8.00 19.65 -27.36
CA LEU A 124 6.63 20.18 -27.35
C LEU A 124 6.22 20.66 -28.75
N LYS A 125 5.38 19.87 -29.42
CA LYS A 125 4.82 20.16 -30.75
C LYS A 125 3.46 20.83 -30.65
N ARG A 126 3.08 21.56 -31.71
CA ARG A 126 1.75 22.21 -31.79
C ARG A 126 0.59 21.22 -31.71
N LYS A 127 0.73 20.03 -32.30
CA LYS A 127 -0.37 19.05 -32.45
C LYS A 127 -0.85 18.44 -31.12
N VAL A 128 0.03 18.34 -30.12
CA VAL A 128 -0.27 17.75 -28.81
C VAL A 128 -0.71 18.77 -27.77
N ARG A 129 -0.50 20.06 -28.05
CA ARG A 129 -0.86 21.14 -27.14
C ARG A 129 -2.37 21.28 -27.08
N VAL A 130 -2.89 21.23 -25.86
CA VAL A 130 -4.32 21.40 -25.58
C VAL A 130 -4.54 22.37 -24.43
N LEU A 131 -5.72 23.00 -24.42
CA LEU A 131 -6.17 23.84 -23.32
C LEU A 131 -6.58 23.00 -22.10
N GLY A 132 -6.91 23.66 -21.00
CA GLY A 132 -7.25 23.03 -19.72
C GLY A 132 -6.10 23.10 -18.72
N SER A 133 -5.96 22.10 -17.85
CA SER A 133 -4.98 22.10 -16.75
C SER A 133 -3.54 21.91 -17.23
N GLY A 134 -2.59 22.37 -16.40
CA GLY A 134 -1.17 22.27 -16.65
C GLY A 134 -0.53 23.52 -17.23
N ARG A 135 0.80 23.57 -17.14
CA ARG A 135 1.64 24.70 -17.53
C ARG A 135 2.25 24.59 -18.93
N LEU A 136 2.34 23.39 -19.51
CA LEU A 136 2.98 23.19 -20.82
C LEU A 136 2.28 23.91 -21.96
N LYS A 137 0.98 24.18 -21.84
CA LYS A 137 0.20 24.99 -22.79
C LYS A 137 0.80 26.39 -23.02
N ASN A 138 1.51 26.94 -22.02
CA ASN A 138 2.12 28.27 -22.04
C ASN A 138 3.62 28.23 -22.41
N MET A 139 4.22 27.05 -22.53
CA MET A 139 5.65 26.94 -22.84
C MET A 139 5.93 27.21 -24.32
N PRO A 140 7.15 27.62 -24.70
CA PRO A 140 7.53 27.73 -26.10
C PRO A 140 7.43 26.38 -26.83
N TYR A 141 7.11 26.43 -28.13
CA TYR A 141 7.25 25.24 -28.95
C TYR A 141 8.73 24.86 -29.08
N GLY A 142 9.00 23.57 -29.27
CA GLY A 142 10.37 23.08 -29.38
C GLY A 142 11.07 22.85 -28.04
N THR A 143 10.50 23.32 -26.92
CA THR A 143 11.02 22.99 -25.58
C THR A 143 11.01 21.48 -25.38
N ASN A 144 12.13 20.95 -24.91
CA ASN A 144 12.31 19.52 -24.69
C ASN A 144 12.10 19.18 -23.21
N PHE A 145 11.37 18.08 -22.97
CA PHE A 145 11.11 17.54 -21.64
C PHE A 145 11.48 16.06 -21.63
N ARG A 146 11.99 15.56 -20.49
CA ARG A 146 12.14 14.11 -20.34
C ARG A 146 10.75 13.48 -20.24
N ALA A 147 10.60 12.25 -20.75
CA ALA A 147 9.34 11.52 -20.59
C ALA A 147 8.97 11.34 -19.10
N GLY A 148 9.95 11.16 -18.21
CA GLY A 148 9.72 11.15 -16.76
C GLY A 148 9.14 12.46 -16.22
N ASP A 149 9.68 13.62 -16.64
CA ASP A 149 9.17 14.93 -16.23
C ASP A 149 7.73 15.15 -16.71
N LEU A 150 7.39 14.63 -17.89
CA LEU A 150 6.04 14.69 -18.44
C LEU A 150 5.07 13.84 -17.62
N ILE A 151 5.49 12.68 -17.10
CA ILE A 151 4.68 11.87 -16.18
C ILE A 151 4.39 12.66 -14.91
N GLU A 152 5.41 13.30 -14.34
CA GLU A 152 5.25 14.14 -13.14
C GLU A 152 4.25 15.28 -13.40
N LEU A 153 4.40 16.02 -14.50
CA LEU A 153 3.47 17.09 -14.86
C LEU A 153 2.04 16.58 -15.11
N MET A 154 1.91 15.44 -15.78
CA MET A 154 0.62 14.81 -16.05
C MET A 154 -0.10 14.44 -14.74
N ILE A 155 0.61 13.97 -13.72
CA ILE A 155 0.02 13.48 -12.48
C ILE A 155 -0.12 14.59 -11.43
N ALA A 156 0.94 15.36 -11.18
CA ALA A 156 0.97 16.39 -10.14
C ALA A 156 0.17 17.64 -10.52
N GLU A 157 0.25 18.07 -11.79
CA GLU A 157 -0.43 19.27 -12.28
C GLU A 157 -1.66 18.97 -13.15
N SER A 158 -1.99 17.68 -13.32
CA SER A 158 -3.01 17.22 -14.25
C SER A 158 -2.78 17.73 -15.68
N ASP A 159 -1.52 17.95 -16.10
CA ASP A 159 -1.21 18.62 -17.37
C ASP A 159 -1.72 17.80 -18.56
N ASN A 160 -2.64 18.39 -19.32
CA ASN A 160 -3.28 17.74 -20.47
C ASN A 160 -2.33 17.61 -21.67
N THR A 161 -1.42 18.56 -21.84
CA THR A 161 -0.44 18.53 -22.94
C THR A 161 0.61 17.46 -22.66
N ALA A 162 1.04 17.32 -21.39
CA ALA A 162 1.94 16.23 -20.98
C ALA A 162 1.30 14.86 -21.21
N ALA A 163 0.01 14.70 -20.84
CA ALA A 163 -0.73 13.47 -21.11
C ALA A 163 -0.75 13.12 -22.61
N ASN A 164 -1.05 14.09 -23.48
CA ASN A 164 -1.07 13.85 -24.92
C ASN A 164 0.32 13.51 -25.49
N MET A 165 1.39 14.13 -24.97
CA MET A 165 2.76 13.80 -25.38
C MET A 165 3.13 12.36 -25.00
N LEU A 166 2.70 11.88 -23.83
CA LEU A 166 2.93 10.51 -23.39
C LEU A 166 2.08 9.50 -24.14
N ILE A 167 0.81 9.82 -24.42
CA ILE A 167 -0.06 8.98 -25.25
C ILE A 167 0.56 8.85 -26.66
N GLU A 168 1.00 9.94 -27.27
CA GLU A 168 1.68 9.87 -28.58
C GLU A 168 2.97 9.03 -28.53
N LEU A 169 3.73 9.12 -27.43
CA LEU A 169 4.94 8.30 -27.27
C LEU A 169 4.62 6.80 -27.19
N LEU A 170 3.50 6.42 -26.56
CA LEU A 170 3.10 5.02 -26.38
C LEU A 170 2.51 4.39 -27.66
N GLY A 171 2.10 5.20 -28.65
CA GLY A 171 1.43 4.75 -29.88
C GLY A 171 -0.08 4.61 -29.74
#